data_AF-A0A930DCN1-F1
#
_entry.id   AF-A0A930DCN1-F1
#
_cell.length_a   1.000
_cell.length_b   1.000
_cell.length_c   1.000
_cell.angle_alpha   90.00
_cell.angle_beta   90.00
_cell.angle_gamma   90.00
#
_symmetry.space_group_name_H-M   'P 1'
#
loop_
_entity.id
_entity.type
_entity.pdbx_description
1 polymer ?
#
loop_
_entity_poly.entity_id
_entity_poly.type
_entity_poly.pdbx_seq_one_letter_code
_entity_poly.pdbx_strand_id
1 'polypeptide(L)' 'MGYRFYFGASGSGKTYRAFSDIINESIKNKEKRYFIIVPEQFTMQTQKDIVQMHPNHASNNID' A
#
# COMPACT_ATOMS: atom_id res chain seq x y z
N MET A 1 -14.68 -2.14 -14.38
CA MET A 1 -13.95 -2.25 -13.11
C MET A 1 -13.00 -3.44 -13.20
N GLY A 2 -11.77 -3.31 -12.70
CA GLY A 2 -10.78 -4.39 -12.67
C GLY A 2 -10.44 -4.74 -11.22
N TYR A 3 -10.31 -6.03 -10.93
CA TYR A 3 -9.94 -6.53 -9.62
C TYR A 3 -8.63 -7.30 -9.71
N ARG A 4 -7.79 -7.17 -8.67
CA ARG A 4 -6.58 -7.98 -8.49
C ARG A 4 -6.65 -8.61 -7.12
N PHE A 5 -6.50 -9.92 -7.06
CA PHE A 5 -6.52 -10.68 -5.82
C PHE A 5 -5.12 -11.22 -5.54
N TYR A 6 -4.67 -11.14 -4.28
CA TYR A 6 -3.41 -11.71 -3.83
C TYR A 6 -3.71 -12.89 -2.88
N PHE A 7 -3.42 -14.12 -3.32
CA PHE A 7 -3.61 -15.34 -2.54
C PHE A 7 -2.28 -15.91 -2.05
N GLY A 8 -2.31 -16.66 -0.94
CA GLY A 8 -1.12 -17.33 -0.39
C GLY A 8 -1.21 -17.55 1.13
N ALA A 9 -0.38 -18.45 1.65
CA ALA A 9 -0.28 -18.75 3.07
C ALA A 9 0.16 -17.54 3.92
N SER A 10 0.03 -17.63 5.25
CA SER A 10 0.59 -16.61 6.14
C SER A 10 2.10 -16.46 5.91
N GLY A 11 2.62 -15.23 5.99
CA GLY A 11 4.04 -14.94 5.73
C GLY A 11 4.45 -14.91 4.25
N SER A 12 3.55 -15.21 3.30
CA SER A 12 3.89 -15.26 1.86
C SER A 12 4.13 -13.89 1.19
N GLY A 13 4.18 -12.78 1.94
CA GLY A 13 4.46 -11.45 1.40
C GLY A 13 3.29 -10.72 0.72
N LYS A 14 2.04 -11.15 0.91
CA LYS A 14 0.85 -10.54 0.27
C LYS A 14 0.74 -9.03 0.53
N THR A 15 0.86 -8.63 1.80
CA THR A 15 0.77 -7.22 2.23
C THR A 15 1.86 -6.38 1.56
N TYR A 16 3.10 -6.84 1.61
CA TYR A 16 4.23 -6.18 0.96
C TYR A 16 3.98 -5.98 -0.54
N ARG A 17 3.47 -7.02 -1.23
CA ARG A 17 3.18 -6.91 -2.66
C ARG A 17 2.06 -5.91 -2.96
N ALA A 18 0.98 -5.94 -2.18
CA ALA A 18 -0.13 -5.00 -2.35
C ALA A 18 0.32 -3.55 -2.15
N PHE A 19 1.11 -3.28 -1.10
CA PHE A 19 1.65 -1.94 -0.85
C PHE A 19 2.62 -1.49 -1.94
N SER A 20 3.53 -2.36 -2.37
CA SER A 20 4.47 -2.05 -3.46
C SER A 20 3.75 -1.70 -4.75
N ASP A 21 2.70 -2.44 -5.12
CA ASP A 21 1.91 -2.14 -6.31
C ASP A 21 1.18 -0.79 -6.17
N ILE A 22 0.60 -0.47 -5.01
CA ILE A 22 -0.07 0.83 -4.77
C ILE A 22 0.94 1.99 -4.82
N ILE A 23 2.08 1.88 -4.14
CA ILE A 23 3.13 2.90 -4.13
C ILE A 23 3.64 3.17 -5.56
N ASN A 24 3.91 2.12 -6.33
CA ASN A 24 4.36 2.28 -7.71
C ASN A 24 3.33 3.00 -8.59
N GLU A 25 2.04 2.69 -8.42
CA GLU A 25 0.98 3.35 -9.16
C GLU A 25 0.73 4.79 -8.69
N SER A 26 0.94 5.06 -7.40
CA SER A 26 0.81 6.39 -6.80
C SER A 26 1.90 7.35 -7.29
N ILE A 27 3.13 6.85 -7.47
CA ILE A 27 4.25 7.60 -8.04
C ILE A 27 4.02 7.92 -9.52
N LYS A 28 3.48 6.96 -10.29
CA LYS A 28 3.19 7.14 -11.73
C LYS A 28 2.03 8.09 -11.99
N ASN A 29 1.01 8.09 -11.14
CA ASN A 29 -0.22 8.86 -11.33
C ASN A 29 -0.44 9.81 -10.13
N LYS A 30 0.30 10.93 -10.08
CA LYS A 30 0.31 11.85 -8.93
C LYS A 30 -1.03 12.55 -8.71
N GLU A 31 -1.81 12.72 -9.77
CA GLU A 31 -3.16 13.32 -9.76
C GLU A 31 -4.24 12.40 -9.19
N LYS A 32 -3.97 11.10 -9.04
CA LYS A 32 -4.91 10.14 -8.46
C LYS A 32 -4.67 9.97 -6.97
N ARG A 33 -5.74 9.74 -6.22
CA ARG A 33 -5.68 9.37 -4.80
C ARG A 33 -5.91 7.87 -4.65
N TYR A 34 -5.12 7.26 -3.77
CA TYR A 34 -5.17 5.85 -3.43
C TYR A 34 -5.54 5.71 -1.96
N PHE A 35 -6.36 4.71 -1.64
CA PHE A 35 -6.82 4.46 -0.29
C PHE A 35 -6.41 3.06 0.15
N ILE A 36 -5.82 2.95 1.33
CA ILE A 36 -5.48 1.68 1.96
C ILE A 36 -6.37 1.47 3.18
N ILE A 37 -7.37 0.62 3.02
CA ILE A 37 -8.30 0.29 4.10
C ILE A 37 -7.75 -0.91 4.85
N VAL A 38 -7.51 -0.72 6.15
CA VAL A 38 -7.04 -1.77 7.07
C VAL A 38 -7.92 -1.83 8.31
N PRO A 39 -7.93 -2.96 9.04
CA PRO A 39 -8.51 -2.99 10.38
C PRO A 39 -7.80 -1.98 11.28
N GLU A 40 -8.55 -1.31 12.16
CA GLU A 40 -8.05 -0.22 13.03
C GLU A 40 -6.81 -0.60 13.86
N GLN A 41 -6.72 -1.86 14.25
CA GLN A 41 -5.59 -2.43 15.00
C GLN A 41 -4.24 -2.33 14.24
N PHE A 42 -4.27 -2.18 12.91
CA PHE A 42 -3.09 -2.12 12.05
C PHE A 42 -2.82 -0.73 11.49
N THR A 43 -3.60 0.30 11.82
CA THR A 43 -3.51 1.63 11.19
C THR A 43 -2.09 2.21 11.29
N MET A 44 -1.53 2.28 12.50
CA MET A 44 -0.19 2.85 12.71
C MET A 44 0.92 2.02 12.07
N GLN A 45 0.81 0.69 12.11
CA GLN A 45 1.79 -0.20 11.49
C GLN A 45 1.76 -0.04 9.96
N THR A 46 0.57 0.06 9.38
CA THR A 46 0.38 0.25 7.94
C THR A 46 0.98 1.58 7.49
N GLN A 47 0.69 2.68 8.20
CA GLN A 47 1.29 3.98 7.87
C GLN A 47 2.81 3.96 7.94
N LYS A 48 3.37 3.32 8.98
CA LYS A 48 4.81 3.15 9.12
C LYS A 48 5.40 2.35 7.95
N ASP A 49 4.77 1.24 7.57
CA ASP A 49 5.24 0.40 6.47
C ASP A 49 5.21 1.17 5.14
N ILE A 50 4.15 1.93 4.88
CA ILE A 50 4.04 2.76 3.67
C ILE A 50 5.14 3.80 3.64
N VAL A 51 5.37 4.53 4.74
CA VAL A 51 6.46 5.50 4.84
C VAL A 51 7.82 4.83 4.63
N GLN A 52 8.09 3.67 5.23
CA GLN A 52 9.36 2.97 5.06
C GLN A 52 9.58 2.43 3.65
N MET A 53 8.53 1.93 3.01
CA MET A 53 8.60 1.35 1.66
C MET A 53 8.60 2.42 0.56
N HIS A 54 8.04 3.61 0.81
CA HIS A 54 7.98 4.67 -0.18
C HIS A 54 9.36 5.32 -0.37
N PRO A 55 9.85 5.51 -1.61
CA PRO A 55 11.20 6.05 -1.88
C PRO A 55 11.45 7.43 -1.26
N ASN A 56 10.42 8.28 -1.22
CA ASN A 56 10.48 9.61 -0.59
C ASN A 56 10.25 9.61 0.93
N HIS A 57 10.10 8.43 1.54
CA HIS A 57 9.75 8.25 2.95
C HIS A 57 8.53 9.07 3.40
N ALA A 58 7.48 9.01 2.59
CA ALA A 58 6.23 9.75 2.78
C ALA A 58 5.06 8.96 2.19
N SER A 59 3.83 9.21 2.65
CA SER A 59 2.62 8.59 2.10
C SER A 59 2.11 9.26 0.82
N ASN A 60 2.49 10.52 0.56
CA ASN A 60 2.10 11.30 -0.62
C ASN A 60 0.58 11.28 -0.90
N ASN A 61 0.16 10.69 -2.02
CA ASN A 61 -1.22 10.56 -2.48
C ASN A 61 -1.89 9.24 -2.07
N ILE A 62 -1.29 8.55 -1.08
CA ILE A 62 -1.82 7.34 -0.45
C ILE A 62 -2.31 7.73 0.94
N ASP A 63 -3.57 7.41 1.22
CA ASP A 63 -4.23 7.66 2.50
C ASP A 63 -4.71 6.33 3.13
#